data_AF-A0A183PU47-F1
#
_entry.id   AF-A0A183PU47-F1
#
_cell.length_a   1.000
_cell.length_b   1.000
_cell.length_c   1.000
_cell.angle_alpha   90.00
_cell.angle_beta   90.00
_cell.angle_gamma   90.00
#
_symmetry.space_group_name_H-M   'P 1'
#
loop_
_entity.id
_entity.type
_entity.pdbx_description
1 polymer ?
#
loop_
_entity_poly.entity_id
_entity_poly.type
_entity_poly.pdbx_seq_one_letter_code
_entity_poly.pdbx_strand_id
1 'polypeptide(L)'
;MLFLNYFQFSLRPEAQGVICGVVFLSIMFLFIPVPFWRYLVGKADVQSLEFIQFLAGLLSICCMLFLGFADDALNLPWRHKIGFPFVAGLPLLMVYLANEGTTSIAVPVMLRNALGSSVDIGYHWRVHLFSLYFLIPFLFVCWSLYRVNRYPAKVFVGDTFCYFAGMTFSVVGILGHFSKTLLLFFLPQIVNFLYSTPQLFGLIPCPRHRLPR
;
A
#
# COMPACT_ATOMS: atom_id res chain seq x y z
N MET A 1 -29.62 -12.55 -22.68
CA MET A 1 -29.15 -11.19 -22.32
C MET A 1 -28.07 -11.22 -21.22
N LEU A 2 -28.23 -11.96 -20.12
CA LEU A 2 -27.19 -12.16 -19.09
C LEU A 2 -25.89 -12.83 -19.62
N PHE A 3 -26.02 -13.79 -20.54
CA PHE A 3 -24.88 -14.49 -21.14
C PHE A 3 -23.99 -13.57 -22.02
N LEU A 4 -24.60 -12.57 -22.67
CA LEU A 4 -23.90 -11.56 -23.49
C LEU A 4 -23.11 -10.57 -22.61
N ASN A 5 -23.67 -10.17 -21.46
CA ASN A 5 -22.95 -9.36 -20.48
C ASN A 5 -21.73 -10.11 -19.92
N TYR A 6 -21.83 -11.42 -19.66
CA TYR A 6 -20.70 -12.24 -19.20
C TYR A 6 -19.59 -12.34 -20.26
N PHE A 7 -19.94 -12.52 -21.54
CA PHE A 7 -18.97 -12.57 -22.65
C PHE A 7 -18.30 -11.20 -22.90
N GLN A 8 -19.01 -10.08 -22.70
CA GLN A 8 -18.43 -8.73 -22.74
C GLN A 8 -17.60 -8.39 -21.49
N PHE A 9 -17.79 -9.10 -20.37
CA PHE A 9 -16.93 -8.98 -19.19
C PHE A 9 -15.58 -9.70 -19.39
N SER A 10 -15.54 -10.83 -20.10
CA SER A 10 -14.31 -11.62 -20.32
C SER A 10 -13.30 -11.03 -21.30
N LEU A 11 -13.66 -10.02 -22.10
CA LEU A 11 -12.77 -9.38 -23.09
C LEU A 11 -12.18 -8.02 -22.62
N ARG A 12 -12.51 -7.58 -21.40
CA ARG A 12 -11.99 -6.32 -20.88
C ARG A 12 -10.55 -6.46 -20.42
N PRO A 13 -9.69 -5.46 -20.68
CA PRO A 13 -8.29 -5.53 -20.28
C PRO A 13 -8.19 -5.59 -18.75
N GLU A 14 -7.52 -6.65 -18.28
CA GLU A 14 -7.20 -6.89 -16.88
C GLU A 14 -5.86 -6.21 -16.52
N ALA A 15 -5.54 -6.17 -15.22
CA ALA A 15 -4.29 -5.65 -14.68
C ALA A 15 -3.94 -4.20 -15.07
N GLN A 16 -4.93 -3.33 -15.34
CA GLN A 16 -4.67 -1.90 -15.62
C GLN A 16 -4.10 -1.14 -14.41
N GLY A 17 -4.11 -1.76 -13.22
CA GLY A 17 -3.35 -1.33 -12.06
C GLY A 17 -1.86 -1.13 -12.34
N VAL A 18 -1.27 -1.85 -13.31
CA VAL A 18 0.15 -1.68 -13.67
C VAL A 18 0.43 -0.28 -14.23
N ILE A 19 -0.45 0.24 -15.10
CA ILE A 19 -0.29 1.58 -15.69
C ILE A 19 -0.39 2.64 -14.60
N CYS A 20 -1.36 2.49 -13.70
CA CYS A 20 -1.51 3.32 -12.49
C CYS A 20 -0.19 3.34 -11.69
N GLY A 21 0.34 2.17 -11.35
CA GLY A 21 1.58 2.08 -10.59
C GLY A 21 2.81 2.64 -11.32
N VAL A 22 2.95 2.46 -12.64
CA VAL A 22 4.06 3.02 -13.42
C VAL A 22 3.98 4.55 -13.47
N VAL A 23 2.79 5.13 -13.64
CA VAL A 23 2.59 6.58 -13.58
C VAL A 23 2.93 7.11 -12.19
N PHE A 24 2.50 6.41 -11.13
CA PHE A 24 2.84 6.74 -9.75
C PHE A 24 4.37 6.76 -9.53
N LEU A 25 5.08 5.69 -9.94
CA LEU A 25 6.53 5.62 -9.82
C LEU A 25 7.22 6.72 -10.62
N SER A 26 6.75 7.02 -11.84
CA SER A 26 7.30 8.08 -12.67
C SER A 26 7.16 9.45 -12.01
N ILE A 27 6.00 9.74 -11.43
CA ILE A 27 5.76 10.99 -10.66
C ILE A 27 6.69 11.02 -9.42
N MET A 28 6.83 9.92 -8.70
CA MET A 28 7.71 9.83 -7.54
C MET A 28 9.17 10.06 -7.90
N PHE A 29 9.70 9.44 -8.95
CA PHE A 29 11.08 9.65 -9.39
C PHE A 29 11.34 11.09 -9.79
N LEU A 30 10.39 11.74 -10.49
CA LEU A 30 10.48 13.16 -10.82
C LEU A 30 10.36 14.07 -9.59
N PHE A 31 9.64 13.63 -8.56
CA PHE A 31 9.45 14.40 -7.33
C PHE A 31 10.65 14.35 -6.39
N ILE A 32 11.48 13.29 -6.41
CA ILE A 32 12.69 13.14 -5.56
C ILE A 32 13.54 14.42 -5.39
N PRO A 33 13.94 15.14 -6.46
CA PRO A 33 14.79 16.31 -6.31
C PRO A 33 14.12 17.48 -5.58
N VAL A 34 12.78 17.53 -5.50
CA VAL A 34 12.05 18.67 -4.90
C VAL A 34 12.21 18.72 -3.37
N PRO A 35 11.82 17.70 -2.58
CA PRO A 35 11.99 17.72 -1.13
C PRO A 35 13.46 17.57 -0.70
N PHE A 36 14.30 16.92 -1.51
CA PHE A 36 15.70 16.61 -1.17
C PHE A 36 16.72 17.49 -1.90
N TRP A 37 16.31 18.63 -2.48
CA TRP A 37 17.20 19.56 -3.19
C TRP A 37 18.41 19.98 -2.35
N ARG A 38 18.20 20.26 -1.06
CA ARG A 38 19.26 20.71 -0.13
C ARG A 38 20.30 19.62 0.15
N TYR A 39 19.86 18.36 0.19
CA TYR A 39 20.73 17.20 0.29
C TYR A 39 21.57 17.04 -1.00
N LEU A 40 20.95 17.16 -2.18
CA LEU A 40 21.62 17.06 -3.48
C LEU A 40 22.67 18.16 -3.72
N VAL A 41 22.45 19.36 -3.19
CA VAL A 41 23.38 20.51 -3.30
C VAL A 41 24.49 20.50 -2.23
N GLY A 42 24.59 19.43 -1.43
CA GLY A 42 25.75 19.18 -0.56
C GLY A 42 25.73 19.85 0.81
N LYS A 43 24.57 20.32 1.31
CA LYS A 43 24.40 20.73 2.72
C LYS A 43 23.83 19.54 3.52
N ALA A 44 24.71 18.63 3.90
CA ALA A 44 24.37 17.35 4.52
C ALA A 44 24.63 17.38 6.04
N ASP A 45 23.58 17.16 6.83
CA ASP A 45 23.74 16.47 8.12
C ASP A 45 22.43 15.84 8.64
N VAL A 46 21.26 16.43 8.35
CA VAL A 46 19.97 15.98 8.95
C VAL A 46 18.98 15.32 7.97
N GLN A 47 19.12 15.50 6.64
CA GLN A 47 18.15 15.00 5.63
C GLN A 47 18.46 13.63 5.01
N SER A 48 19.62 13.02 5.32
CA SER A 48 20.02 11.73 4.73
C SER A 48 19.07 10.59 5.12
N LEU A 49 18.55 10.62 6.35
CA LEU A 49 17.66 9.58 6.88
C LEU A 49 16.32 9.53 6.15
N GLU A 50 15.66 10.68 6.03
CA GLU A 50 14.37 10.83 5.35
C GLU A 50 14.49 10.42 3.87
N PHE A 51 15.64 10.71 3.24
CA PHE A 51 15.91 10.29 1.87
C PHE A 51 16.03 8.77 1.72
N ILE A 52 16.77 8.12 2.62
CA ILE A 52 16.92 6.65 2.61
C ILE A 52 15.58 5.97 2.87
N GLN A 53 14.79 6.46 3.83
CA GLN A 53 13.42 5.99 4.10
C GLN A 53 12.51 6.15 2.87
N PHE A 54 12.59 7.29 2.18
CA PHE A 54 11.84 7.54 0.95
C PHE A 54 12.19 6.53 -0.16
N LEU A 55 13.48 6.33 -0.42
CA LEU A 55 13.96 5.37 -1.42
C LEU A 55 13.58 3.93 -1.09
N ALA A 56 13.68 3.53 0.19
CA ALA A 56 13.29 2.19 0.63
C ALA A 56 11.79 1.94 0.48
N GLY A 57 10.96 2.93 0.80
CA GLY A 57 9.52 2.88 0.55
C GLY A 57 9.20 2.74 -0.93
N LEU A 58 9.86 3.54 -1.79
CA LEU A 58 9.66 3.47 -3.24
C LEU A 58 10.11 2.13 -3.83
N LEU A 59 11.23 1.59 -3.36
CA LEU A 59 11.73 0.27 -3.77
C LEU A 59 10.76 -0.83 -3.36
N SER A 60 10.24 -0.80 -2.13
CA SER A 60 9.24 -1.74 -1.64
C SER A 60 7.96 -1.71 -2.48
N ILE A 61 7.47 -0.52 -2.83
CA ILE A 61 6.30 -0.33 -3.70
C ILE A 61 6.58 -0.85 -5.12
N CYS A 62 7.76 -0.57 -5.68
CA CYS A 62 8.17 -1.04 -7.00
C CYS A 62 8.27 -2.57 -7.05
N CYS A 63 8.88 -3.21 -6.05
CA CYS A 63 8.96 -4.66 -5.95
C CYS A 63 7.57 -5.29 -5.87
N MET A 64 6.67 -4.70 -5.07
CA MET A 64 5.32 -5.23 -4.97
C MET A 64 4.50 -5.05 -6.26
N LEU A 65 4.63 -3.90 -6.93
CA LEU A 65 3.95 -3.67 -8.21
C LEU A 65 4.38 -4.72 -9.25
N PHE A 66 5.68 -4.99 -9.33
CA PHE A 66 6.21 -6.01 -10.24
C PHE A 66 5.68 -7.41 -9.90
N LEU A 67 5.70 -7.80 -8.62
CA LEU A 67 5.17 -9.10 -8.17
C LEU A 67 3.66 -9.22 -8.40
N GLY A 68 2.90 -8.14 -8.19
CA GLY A 68 1.47 -8.11 -8.45
C GLY A 68 1.14 -8.26 -9.93
N PHE A 69 1.93 -7.63 -10.80
CA PHE A 69 1.82 -7.83 -12.25
C PHE A 69 2.20 -9.26 -12.65
N ALA A 70 3.23 -9.84 -12.04
CA ALA A 70 3.61 -11.23 -12.27
C ALA A 70 2.52 -12.21 -11.81
N ASP A 71 1.81 -11.93 -10.70
CA ASP A 71 0.69 -12.74 -10.23
C ASP A 71 -0.49 -12.70 -11.21
N ASP A 72 -0.85 -11.52 -11.73
CA ASP A 72 -1.87 -11.37 -12.78
C ASP A 72 -1.46 -12.09 -14.08
N ALA A 73 -0.19 -12.02 -14.49
CA ALA A 73 0.31 -12.63 -15.73
C ALA A 73 0.46 -14.16 -15.64
N LEU A 74 0.94 -14.68 -14.50
CA LEU A 74 1.29 -16.09 -14.33
C LEU A 74 0.21 -16.90 -13.59
N ASN A 75 -0.81 -16.25 -13.02
CA ASN A 75 -1.87 -16.88 -12.23
C ASN A 75 -1.29 -17.82 -11.15
N LEU A 76 -0.42 -17.29 -10.30
CA LEU A 76 0.33 -18.08 -9.34
C LEU A 76 -0.58 -18.69 -8.26
N PRO A 77 -0.23 -19.88 -7.73
CA PRO A 77 -1.03 -20.49 -6.68
C PRO A 77 -0.93 -19.68 -5.39
N TRP A 78 -2.00 -19.69 -4.58
CA TRP A 78 -2.18 -18.90 -3.36
C TRP A 78 -1.00 -18.91 -2.37
N ARG A 79 -0.20 -19.98 -2.38
CA ARG A 79 0.99 -20.14 -1.54
C ARG A 79 2.01 -19.01 -1.74
N HIS A 80 2.21 -18.57 -2.99
CA HIS A 80 3.17 -17.51 -3.31
C HIS A 80 2.62 -16.13 -2.95
N LYS A 81 1.29 -15.95 -3.03
CA LYS A 81 0.60 -14.71 -2.65
C LYS A 81 0.87 -14.33 -1.18
N ILE A 82 1.07 -15.32 -0.31
CA ILE A 82 1.46 -15.10 1.11
C ILE A 82 2.91 -14.59 1.21
N GLY A 83 3.81 -15.04 0.34
CA GLY A 83 5.23 -14.68 0.37
C GLY A 83 5.56 -13.28 -0.16
N PHE A 84 4.77 -12.75 -1.10
CA PHE A 84 5.08 -11.48 -1.78
C PHE A 84 5.22 -10.27 -0.83
N PRO A 85 4.32 -10.05 0.15
CA PRO A 85 4.46 -8.94 1.09
C PRO A 85 5.73 -9.02 1.93
N PHE A 86 6.20 -10.23 2.28
CA PHE A 86 7.44 -10.38 3.04
C PHE A 86 8.65 -10.00 2.21
N VAL A 87 8.74 -10.50 0.97
CA VAL A 87 9.85 -10.18 0.06
C VAL A 87 9.86 -8.70 -0.28
N ALA A 88 8.71 -8.14 -0.65
CA ALA A 88 8.59 -6.73 -1.00
C ALA A 88 8.81 -5.79 0.20
N GLY A 89 8.52 -6.23 1.43
CA GLY A 89 8.71 -5.46 2.67
C GLY A 89 10.16 -5.42 3.17
N LEU A 90 11.07 -6.27 2.67
CA LEU A 90 12.45 -6.35 3.17
C LEU A 90 13.22 -5.02 3.08
N PRO A 91 13.18 -4.25 1.98
CA PRO A 91 13.91 -2.98 1.91
C PRO A 91 13.45 -1.99 2.97
N LEU A 92 12.14 -1.91 3.18
CA LEU A 92 11.54 -1.05 4.19
C LEU A 92 11.94 -1.50 5.60
N LEU A 93 11.88 -2.81 5.87
CA LEU A 93 12.27 -3.38 7.16
C LEU A 93 13.73 -3.11 7.49
N MET A 94 14.65 -3.30 6.53
CA MET A 94 16.07 -3.06 6.73
C MET A 94 16.36 -1.61 7.10
N VAL A 95 15.71 -0.66 6.42
CA VAL A 95 15.88 0.77 6.71
C VAL A 95 15.23 1.17 8.02
N TYR A 96 14.08 0.58 8.37
CA TYR A 96 13.47 0.80 9.68
C TYR A 96 14.38 0.32 10.81
N LEU A 97 14.97 -0.87 10.69
CA LEU A 97 15.90 -1.45 11.66
C LEU A 97 17.21 -0.64 11.78
N ALA A 98 17.72 -0.09 10.69
CA ALA A 98 18.96 0.68 10.68
C ALA A 98 18.83 2.08 11.32
N ASN A 99 17.63 2.65 11.36
CA ASN A 99 17.42 4.07 11.66
C ASN A 99 16.70 4.32 12.98
N GLU A 100 15.60 3.60 13.24
CA GLU A 100 14.63 3.94 14.28
C GLU A 100 14.30 2.70 15.11
N GLY A 101 15.32 2.02 15.62
CA GLY A 101 15.24 0.83 16.46
C GLY A 101 14.46 0.98 17.78
N THR A 102 13.50 1.90 17.88
CA THR A 102 12.43 1.86 18.87
C THR A 102 11.51 0.67 18.56
N THR A 103 11.81 -0.47 19.18
CA THR A 103 10.93 -1.64 19.29
C THR A 103 9.83 -1.45 20.36
N SER A 104 9.55 -0.20 20.73
CA SER A 104 8.57 0.16 21.75
C SER A 104 7.20 0.37 21.10
N ILE A 105 6.39 -0.69 21.08
CA ILE A 105 4.99 -0.61 20.64
C ILE A 105 4.20 0.19 21.70
N ALA A 106 3.78 1.42 21.35
CA ALA A 106 2.88 2.18 22.22
C ALA A 106 1.56 1.41 22.45
N VAL A 107 1.25 1.12 23.71
CA VAL A 107 0.17 0.21 24.14
C VAL A 107 -1.22 0.82 23.86
N PRO A 108 -2.27 0.02 23.56
CA PRO A 108 -3.62 0.52 23.25
C PRO A 108 -4.27 1.35 24.37
N VAL A 109 -5.14 2.27 23.96
CA VAL A 109 -5.71 3.42 24.70
C VAL A 109 -6.53 3.06 25.95
N MET A 110 -6.88 1.79 26.18
CA MET A 110 -7.63 1.34 27.37
C MET A 110 -6.84 1.56 28.69
N LEU A 111 -5.52 1.76 28.64
CA LEU A 111 -4.64 1.98 29.79
C LEU A 111 -4.17 3.44 29.96
N ARG A 112 -4.77 4.39 29.22
CA ARG A 112 -4.30 5.78 29.10
C ARG A 112 -4.73 6.70 30.26
N ASN A 113 -5.64 6.25 31.12
CA ASN A 113 -6.17 7.07 32.22
C ASN A 113 -5.16 7.31 33.37
N ALA A 114 -4.02 6.60 33.41
CA ALA A 114 -3.08 6.67 34.53
C ALA A 114 -1.80 7.50 34.29
N LEU A 115 -1.38 7.79 33.04
CA LEU A 115 0.02 8.17 32.75
C LEU A 115 0.26 9.45 31.94
N GLY A 116 -0.74 10.32 31.77
CA GLY A 116 -0.50 11.68 31.24
C GLY A 116 -0.18 11.77 29.74
N SER A 117 -0.26 12.99 29.22
CA SER A 117 -0.61 13.33 27.84
C SER A 117 0.37 14.32 27.21
N SER A 118 1.67 14.00 27.11
CA SER A 118 2.61 14.85 26.36
C SER A 118 2.65 14.44 24.89
N VAL A 119 1.91 15.19 24.06
CA VAL A 119 1.94 15.12 22.59
C VAL A 119 2.85 16.24 22.10
N ASP A 120 4.06 15.92 21.66
CA ASP A 120 4.98 16.89 21.05
C ASP A 120 4.55 17.17 19.61
N ILE A 121 3.77 18.24 19.42
CA ILE A 121 3.18 18.68 18.14
C ILE A 121 4.27 18.97 17.08
N GLY A 122 5.51 19.27 17.50
CA GLY A 122 6.62 19.62 16.62
C GLY A 122 7.25 18.46 15.84
N TYR A 123 7.14 17.20 16.30
CA TYR A 123 7.67 16.03 15.58
C TYR A 123 6.64 15.46 14.59
N HIS A 124 5.36 15.48 14.97
CA HIS A 124 4.28 14.87 14.20
C HIS A 124 4.11 15.47 12.79
N TRP A 125 4.30 16.78 12.60
CA TRP A 125 4.05 17.42 11.30
C TRP A 125 4.98 16.90 10.19
N ARG A 126 6.26 16.64 10.48
CA ARG A 126 7.23 16.14 9.49
C ARG A 126 6.87 14.74 9.01
N VAL A 127 6.47 13.88 9.95
CA VAL A 127 6.07 12.50 9.69
C VAL A 127 4.78 12.42 8.86
N HIS A 128 3.80 13.28 9.17
CA HIS A 128 2.58 13.40 8.37
C HIS A 128 2.85 13.99 6.97
N LEU A 129 3.76 14.97 6.87
CA LEU A 129 4.14 15.56 5.60
C LEU A 129 4.87 14.56 4.69
N PHE A 130 5.75 13.72 5.26
CA PHE A 130 6.37 12.61 4.55
C PHE A 130 5.33 11.63 4.00
N SER A 131 4.29 11.32 4.78
CA SER A 131 3.19 10.46 4.35
C SER A 131 2.36 11.08 3.22
N LEU A 132 2.15 12.41 3.26
CA LEU A 132 1.45 13.13 2.20
C LEU A 132 2.17 13.07 0.85
N TYR A 133 3.51 13.01 0.84
CA TYR A 133 4.27 12.87 -0.41
C TYR A 133 3.89 11.62 -1.19
N PHE A 134 3.61 10.50 -0.52
CA PHE A 134 3.13 9.28 -1.17
C PHE A 134 1.61 9.33 -1.44
N LEU A 135 0.81 9.81 -0.49
CA LEU A 135 -0.64 9.77 -0.58
C LEU A 135 -1.20 10.71 -1.65
N ILE A 136 -0.64 11.91 -1.85
CA ILE A 136 -1.18 12.87 -2.81
C ILE A 136 -1.12 12.30 -4.24
N PRO A 137 0.03 11.82 -4.75
CA PRO A 137 0.10 11.24 -6.09
C PRO A 137 -0.68 9.93 -6.18
N PHE A 138 -0.69 9.12 -5.12
CA PHE A 138 -1.52 7.91 -5.06
C PHE A 138 -3.01 8.24 -5.29
N LEU A 139 -3.55 9.26 -4.61
CA LEU A 139 -4.94 9.70 -4.78
C LEU A 139 -5.24 10.15 -6.21
N PHE A 140 -4.34 10.91 -6.85
CA PHE A 140 -4.53 11.35 -8.23
C PHE A 140 -4.56 10.18 -9.22
N VAL A 141 -3.68 9.21 -9.06
CA VAL A 141 -3.65 8.04 -9.93
C VAL A 141 -4.86 7.13 -9.65
N CYS A 142 -5.27 6.95 -8.39
CA CYS A 142 -6.50 6.24 -8.04
C CYS A 142 -7.74 6.93 -8.62
N TRP A 143 -7.80 8.26 -8.60
CA TRP A 143 -8.90 9.02 -9.19
C TRP A 143 -8.97 8.82 -10.70
N SER A 144 -7.81 8.82 -11.38
CA SER A 144 -7.72 8.52 -12.82
C SER A 144 -8.24 7.10 -13.14
N LEU A 145 -7.77 6.09 -12.39
CA LEU A 145 -8.20 4.71 -12.55
C LEU A 145 -9.70 4.54 -12.24
N TYR A 146 -10.20 5.20 -11.20
CA TYR A 146 -11.61 5.19 -10.82
C TYR A 146 -12.50 5.72 -11.94
N ARG A 147 -12.11 6.77 -12.67
CA ARG A 147 -12.92 7.30 -13.78
C ARG A 147 -13.14 6.28 -14.89
N VAL A 148 -12.18 5.38 -15.14
CA VAL A 148 -12.27 4.36 -16.20
C VAL A 148 -12.89 3.06 -15.68
N ASN A 149 -12.74 2.76 -14.39
CA ASN A 149 -13.30 1.59 -13.72
C ASN A 149 -14.75 1.83 -13.20
N ARG A 150 -15.24 3.08 -13.16
CA ARG A 150 -16.60 3.40 -12.71
C ARG A 150 -17.64 2.69 -13.59
N TYR A 151 -18.70 2.20 -12.96
CA TYR A 151 -19.77 1.48 -13.65
C TYR A 151 -20.37 2.32 -14.80
N PRO A 152 -20.50 1.75 -16.03
CA PRO A 152 -20.07 0.41 -16.45
C PRO A 152 -18.54 0.32 -16.66
N ALA A 153 -17.87 -0.57 -15.92
CA ALA A 153 -16.41 -0.65 -15.89
C ALA A 153 -15.83 -0.91 -17.29
N LYS A 154 -14.88 -0.10 -17.77
CA LYS A 154 -14.24 -0.37 -19.08
C LYS A 154 -12.98 -1.22 -18.94
N VAL A 155 -12.35 -1.15 -17.78
CA VAL A 155 -11.09 -1.80 -17.46
C VAL A 155 -11.15 -2.39 -16.06
N PHE A 156 -10.37 -3.44 -15.82
CA PHE A 156 -10.21 -4.01 -14.49
C PHE A 156 -8.84 -3.71 -13.91
N VAL A 157 -8.83 -3.45 -12.60
CA VAL A 157 -7.64 -3.05 -11.86
C VAL A 157 -6.63 -4.20 -11.68
N GLY A 158 -7.12 -5.44 -11.56
CA GLY A 158 -6.33 -6.65 -11.31
C GLY A 158 -5.78 -6.77 -9.88
N ASP A 159 -5.10 -7.89 -9.59
CA ASP A 159 -4.41 -8.10 -8.32
C ASP A 159 -3.24 -7.11 -8.18
N THR A 160 -2.64 -6.68 -9.30
CA THR A 160 -1.58 -5.66 -9.35
C THR A 160 -1.92 -4.40 -8.56
N PHE A 161 -3.13 -3.84 -8.75
CA PHE A 161 -3.54 -2.64 -8.03
C PHE A 161 -3.74 -2.90 -6.54
N CYS A 162 -4.29 -4.05 -6.17
CA CYS A 162 -4.53 -4.41 -4.78
C CYS A 162 -3.20 -4.53 -4.00
N TYR A 163 -2.20 -5.18 -4.60
CA TYR A 163 -0.86 -5.27 -4.03
C TYR A 163 -0.18 -3.89 -3.94
N PHE A 164 -0.24 -3.10 -5.01
CA PHE A 164 0.30 -1.73 -5.05
C PHE A 164 -0.32 -0.83 -3.98
N ALA A 165 -1.65 -0.81 -3.86
CA ALA A 165 -2.37 -0.01 -2.88
C ALA A 165 -2.05 -0.46 -1.45
N GLY A 166 -2.10 -1.77 -1.18
CA GLY A 166 -1.79 -2.34 0.13
C GLY A 166 -0.37 -1.99 0.61
N MET A 167 0.62 -2.08 -0.28
CA MET A 167 2.00 -1.71 0.07
C MET A 167 2.20 -0.21 0.22
N THR A 168 1.54 0.62 -0.59
CA THR A 168 1.60 2.08 -0.43
C THR A 168 1.06 2.50 0.94
N PHE A 169 -0.09 1.95 1.36
CA PHE A 169 -0.62 2.20 2.70
C PHE A 169 0.25 1.63 3.81
N SER A 170 0.88 0.46 3.61
CA SER A 170 1.79 -0.14 4.59
C SER A 170 3.06 0.68 4.78
N VAL A 171 3.70 1.12 3.69
CA VAL A 171 4.87 2.01 3.71
C VAL A 171 4.56 3.30 4.46
N VAL A 172 3.44 3.94 4.11
CA VAL A 172 3.01 5.18 4.74
C VAL A 172 2.66 4.98 6.21
N GLY A 173 2.01 3.89 6.59
CA GLY A 173 1.67 3.60 7.98
C GLY A 173 2.88 3.24 8.86
N ILE A 174 3.88 2.56 8.29
CA ILE A 174 5.12 2.17 8.98
C ILE A 174 6.04 3.37 9.15
N LEU A 175 6.37 4.09 8.08
CA LEU A 175 7.23 5.27 8.14
C LEU A 175 6.54 6.45 8.85
N GLY A 176 5.20 6.49 8.78
CA GLY A 176 4.38 7.50 9.42
C GLY A 176 4.14 7.28 10.91
N HIS A 177 4.54 6.14 11.50
CA HIS A 177 4.25 5.77 12.90
C HIS A 177 2.76 5.81 13.31
N PHE A 178 1.84 5.86 12.36
CA PHE A 178 0.39 5.85 12.60
C PHE A 178 -0.29 4.56 12.12
N SER A 179 0.46 3.46 12.05
CA SER A 179 -0.06 2.13 11.66
C SER A 179 -1.33 1.72 12.42
N LYS A 180 -1.43 2.04 13.72
CA LYS A 180 -2.64 1.79 14.52
C LYS A 180 -3.86 2.56 14.04
N THR A 181 -3.69 3.85 13.71
CA THR A 181 -4.75 4.69 13.16
C THR A 181 -5.14 4.23 11.76
N LEU A 182 -4.15 3.84 10.94
CA LEU A 182 -4.39 3.27 9.62
C LEU A 182 -5.25 1.99 9.71
N LEU A 183 -4.95 1.09 10.65
CA LEU A 183 -5.74 -0.14 10.85
C LEU A 183 -7.21 0.13 11.19
N LEU A 184 -7.52 1.24 11.88
CA LEU A 184 -8.91 1.65 12.13
C LEU A 184 -9.64 2.01 10.82
N PHE A 185 -8.96 2.63 9.85
CA PHE A 185 -9.54 2.89 8.53
C PHE A 185 -9.73 1.59 7.71
N PHE A 186 -8.95 0.55 8.00
CA PHE A 186 -9.09 -0.78 7.39
C PHE A 186 -10.10 -1.69 8.10
N LEU A 187 -10.90 -1.17 9.03
CA LEU A 187 -11.88 -1.96 9.78
C LEU A 187 -12.84 -2.76 8.87
N PRO A 188 -13.43 -2.19 7.80
CA PRO A 188 -14.28 -2.97 6.90
C PRO A 188 -13.55 -4.14 6.23
N GLN A 189 -12.29 -3.94 5.84
CA GLN A 189 -11.46 -4.97 5.21
C GLN A 189 -11.08 -6.06 6.22
N ILE A 190 -10.78 -5.69 7.47
CA ILE A 190 -10.49 -6.63 8.56
C ILE A 190 -11.72 -7.47 8.87
N VAL A 191 -12.90 -6.86 8.97
CA VAL A 191 -14.15 -7.59 9.21
C VAL A 191 -14.46 -8.56 8.07
N ASN A 192 -14.30 -8.13 6.81
CA ASN A 192 -14.49 -9.01 5.65
C ASN A 192 -13.48 -10.19 5.63
N PHE A 193 -12.23 -9.93 6.03
CA PHE A 193 -11.21 -10.97 6.16
C PHE A 193 -11.61 -11.98 7.25
N LEU A 194 -11.96 -11.50 8.45
CA LEU A 194 -12.36 -12.34 9.58
C LEU A 194 -13.59 -13.20 9.25
N TYR A 195 -14.59 -12.61 8.59
CA TYR A 195 -15.77 -13.35 8.12
C TYR A 195 -15.42 -14.41 7.08
N SER A 196 -14.45 -14.13 6.21
CA SER A 196 -14.00 -15.05 5.16
C SER A 196 -13.04 -16.14 5.65
N THR A 197 -12.51 -16.02 6.87
CA THR A 197 -11.49 -16.90 7.46
C THR A 197 -11.85 -18.40 7.39
N PRO A 198 -13.09 -18.84 7.74
CA PRO A 198 -13.43 -20.26 7.68
C PRO A 198 -13.38 -20.84 6.26
N GLN A 199 -13.72 -20.03 5.25
CA GLN A 199 -13.63 -20.43 3.85
C GLN A 199 -12.17 -20.44 3.36
N LEU A 200 -11.36 -19.46 3.78
CA LEU A 200 -9.96 -19.33 3.38
C LEU A 200 -9.09 -20.48 3.92
N PHE A 201 -9.34 -20.93 5.15
CA PHE A 201 -8.65 -22.08 5.74
C PHE A 201 -9.25 -23.44 5.33
N GLY A 202 -10.27 -23.46 4.47
CA GLY A 202 -10.88 -24.69 3.97
C GLY A 202 -11.74 -25.43 4.99
N LEU A 203 -12.17 -24.77 6.08
CA LEU A 203 -13.13 -25.34 7.04
C LEU A 203 -14.55 -25.45 6.41
N ILE A 204 -14.84 -24.59 5.43
CA ILE A 204 -16.08 -24.56 4.65
C ILE A 204 -15.68 -24.59 3.16
N PRO A 205 -16.40 -25.31 2.27
CA PRO A 205 -16.12 -25.32 0.84
C PRO A 205 -16.12 -23.88 0.28
N CYS A 206 -15.01 -23.50 -0.34
CA CYS A 206 -14.81 -22.16 -0.88
C CYS A 206 -14.96 -22.17 -2.41
N PRO A 207 -16.00 -21.53 -2.99
CA PRO A 207 -16.12 -21.42 -4.43
C PRO A 207 -15.07 -20.45 -4.98
N ARG A 208 -14.63 -20.67 -6.24
CA ARG A 208 -13.62 -19.81 -6.89
C ARG A 208 -14.05 -18.34 -6.99
N HIS A 209 -15.35 -18.07 -7.16
CA HIS A 209 -15.90 -16.72 -7.25
C HIS A 209 -16.96 -16.53 -6.15
N ARG A 210 -16.80 -15.50 -5.31
CA ARG A 210 -17.68 -15.19 -4.16
C ARG A 210 -18.57 -13.96 -4.38
N LEU A 211 -18.83 -13.60 -5.64
CA LEU A 211 -19.64 -12.44 -6.00
C LEU A 211 -21.14 -12.78 -5.90
N PRO A 212 -22.01 -11.79 -5.58
CA PRO A 212 -23.46 -11.98 -5.61
C PRO A 212 -23.92 -12.33 -7.05
N ARG A 213 -24.96 -13.16 -7.14
CA ARG A 213 -25.57 -13.56 -8.42
C ARG A 213 -26.47 -12.49 -9.00
#